data_AF-Q32XP3-F1
#
_entry.id   AF-Q32XP3-F1
#
_cell.length_a   1.000
_cell.length_b   1.000
_cell.length_c   1.000
_cell.angle_alpha   90.00
_cell.angle_beta   90.00
_cell.angle_gamma   90.00
#
_symmetry.space_group_name_H-M   'P 1'
#
loop_
_entity.id
_entity.type
_entity.pdbx_description
1 polymer ?
#
loop_
_entity_poly.entity_id
_entity_poly.type
_entity_poly.pdbx_seq_one_letter_code
_entity_poly.pdbx_strand_id
1 'polypeptide(L)' 'WMSEEDFEKAFSARFPGCMKGRTMYVIPF' A
#
# COMPACT_ATOMS: atom_id res chain seq x y z
N TRP A 1 16.39 -4.37 5.20
CA TRP A 1 16.54 -2.95 4.83
C TRP A 1 16.28 -2.83 3.33
N MET A 2 15.59 -1.79 2.88
CA MET A 2 15.19 -1.56 1.49
C MET A 2 15.47 -0.08 1.19
N SER A 3 15.94 0.23 -0.02
CA SER A 3 16.08 1.61 -0.45
C SER A 3 14.70 2.27 -0.59
N GLU A 4 14.62 3.59 -0.44
CA GLU A 4 13.36 4.33 -0.63
C GLU A 4 12.83 4.15 -2.07
N GLU A 5 13.72 4.07 -3.05
CA GLU A 5 13.35 3.86 -4.46
C GLU A 5 12.70 2.50 -4.70
N ASP A 6 13.25 1.43 -4.10
CA ASP A 6 12.70 0.09 -4.24
C ASP A 6 11.37 -0.05 -3.48
N PHE A 7 11.24 0.68 -2.36
CA PHE A 7 9.99 0.78 -1.63
C PHE A 7 8.89 1.42 -2.48
N GLU A 8 9.17 2.56 -3.11
CA GLU A 8 8.18 3.27 -3.93
C GLU A 8 7.73 2.44 -5.15
N LYS A 9 8.68 1.75 -5.79
CA LYS A 9 8.36 0.79 -6.88
C LYS A 9 7.44 -0.33 -6.39
N ALA A 10 7.73 -0.92 -5.23
CA ALA A 10 6.92 -1.99 -4.67
C ALA A 10 5.54 -1.50 -4.21
N PHE A 11 5.45 -0.28 -3.67
CA PHE A 11 4.22 0.35 -3.22
C PHE A 11 3.29 0.61 -4.40
N SER A 12 3.79 1.33 -5.42
CA SER A 12 3.04 1.65 -6.63
C SER A 12 2.60 0.41 -7.42
N ALA A 13 3.36 -0.69 -7.39
CA ALA A 13 2.98 -1.93 -8.07
C ALA A 13 1.85 -2.71 -7.37
N ARG A 14 1.67 -2.55 -6.05
CA ARG A 14 0.81 -3.45 -5.24
C ARG A 14 -0.43 -2.79 -4.68
N PHE A 15 -0.36 -1.52 -4.28
CA PHE A 15 -1.47 -0.84 -3.60
C PHE A 15 -2.62 -0.37 -4.51
N PRO A 16 -2.42 -0.02 -5.80
CA PRO A 16 -3.53 0.36 -6.66
C PRO A 16 -4.58 -0.75 -6.79
N GLY A 17 -5.81 -0.47 -6.36
CA GLY A 17 -6.92 -1.44 -6.41
C GLY A 17 -6.86 -2.56 -5.39
N CYS A 18 -5.88 -2.59 -4.48
CA CYS A 18 -5.70 -3.68 -3.52
C CYS A 18 -6.85 -3.87 -2.51
N MET A 19 -7.82 -2.95 -2.46
CA MET A 19 -9.01 -3.06 -1.61
C MET A 19 -10.32 -2.90 -2.40
N LYS A 20 -10.31 -3.06 -3.73
CA LYS A 20 -11.53 -2.98 -4.53
C LYS A 20 -12.57 -4.00 -4.02
N GLY A 21 -13.75 -3.51 -3.65
CA GLY A 21 -14.84 -4.34 -3.10
C GLY A 21 -14.71 -4.70 -1.62
N ARG A 22 -13.76 -4.10 -0.89
CA ARG A 22 -13.60 -4.26 0.56
C ARG A 22 -13.67 -2.89 1.27
N THR A 23 -14.21 -2.86 2.48
CA THR A 23 -14.19 -1.67 3.33
C THR A 23 -12.79 -1.45 3.90
N MET A 24 -12.23 -0.26 3.68
CA MET A 24 -11.00 0.18 4.36
C MET A 24 -11.37 0.86 5.67
N TYR A 25 -10.86 0.34 6.78
CA TYR A 25 -11.07 0.93 8.10
C TYR A 25 -9.88 1.81 8.50
N VAL A 26 -10.18 2.94 9.12
CA VAL A 26 -9.19 3.78 9.80
C VAL A 26 -9.30 3.49 11.29
N ILE A 27 -8.28 2.86 11.86
CA ILE A 27 -8.23 2.48 13.27
C ILE A 27 -7.33 3.48 13.99
N PRO A 28 -7.88 4.42 14.79
CA PRO A 28 -7.07 5.31 15.60
C PRO A 28 -6.39 4.52 16.73
N PHE A 29 -5.15 4.88 17.03
CA PHE A 29 -4.35 4.37 18.16
C PHE A 29 -3.72 5.54 18.90
#